data_AF-A0A382VI57-F1
#
_entry.id   AF-A0A382VI57-F1
#
_cell.length_a   1.000
_cell.length_b   1.000
_cell.length_c   1.000
_cell.angle_alpha   90.00
_cell.angle_beta   90.00
_cell.angle_gamma   90.00
#
_symmetry.space_group_name_H-M   'P 1'
#
loop_
_entity.id
_entity.type
_entity.pdbx_description
1 polymer ?
#
loop_
_entity_poly.entity_id
_entity_poly.type
_entity_poly.pdbx_seq_one_letter_code
_entity_poly.pdbx_strand_id
1 'polypeptide(L)'
;YDEFQNNFVNVAETLRGAMMKNPHLKLFVANGIYDMATPFYATEYTINHLGLRDGVNENVTMAYYGAGHMMYTHKPSLRSLATDLKKFIKGAS
;
A
#
# COMPACT_ATOMS: atom_id res chain seq x y z
N TYR A 1 -18.69 6.01 -14.19
CA TYR A 1 -17.94 4.91 -14.83
C TYR A 1 -17.31 5.38 -16.14
N ASP A 2 -17.89 6.41 -16.76
CA ASP A 2 -17.39 7.05 -17.99
C ASP A 2 -15.93 7.52 -17.92
N GLU A 3 -15.48 8.01 -16.76
CA GLU A 3 -14.13 8.53 -16.55
C GLU A 3 -13.01 7.48 -16.68
N PHE A 4 -13.34 6.18 -16.63
CA PHE A 4 -12.38 5.08 -16.72
C PHE A 4 -12.58 4.20 -17.96
N GLN A 5 -13.49 4.57 -18.87
CA GLN A 5 -13.66 3.79 -20.11
C GLN A 5 -12.38 3.80 -20.94
N ASN A 6 -11.93 2.60 -21.34
CA ASN A 6 -10.68 2.37 -22.09
C ASN A 6 -9.41 2.92 -21.43
N ASN A 7 -9.42 3.15 -20.12
CA ASN A 7 -8.26 3.63 -19.38
C ASN A 7 -7.94 2.73 -18.18
N PHE A 8 -6.67 2.68 -17.79
CA PHE A 8 -6.28 2.05 -16.55
C PHE A 8 -6.68 2.93 -15.36
N VAL A 9 -7.29 2.34 -14.34
CA VAL A 9 -7.60 3.05 -13.10
C VAL A 9 -6.28 3.35 -12.40
N ASN A 10 -5.97 4.62 -12.21
CA ASN A 10 -4.77 5.08 -11.53
C ASN A 10 -5.13 6.11 -10.45
N VAL A 11 -4.78 5.81 -9.21
CA VAL A 11 -5.01 6.69 -8.05
C VAL A 11 -3.71 7.23 -7.44
N ALA A 12 -2.57 7.02 -8.10
CA ALA A 12 -1.25 7.42 -7.63
C ALA A 12 -1.16 8.94 -7.38
N GLU A 13 -1.67 9.76 -8.31
CA GLU A 13 -1.68 11.23 -8.14
C GLU A 13 -2.56 11.68 -6.97
N THR A 14 -3.68 11.01 -6.74
CA THR A 14 -4.55 11.28 -5.58
C THR A 14 -3.83 10.94 -4.27
N LEU A 15 -3.16 9.78 -4.23
CA LEU A 15 -2.37 9.36 -3.07
C LEU A 15 -1.21 10.32 -2.79
N ARG A 16 -0.44 10.68 -3.82
CA ARG A 16 0.62 11.70 -3.75
C ARG A 16 0.08 13.01 -3.18
N GLY A 17 -1.04 13.50 -3.72
CA GLY A 17 -1.68 14.72 -3.25
C GLY A 17 -2.06 14.65 -1.77
N ALA A 18 -2.59 13.52 -1.30
CA ALA A 18 -2.94 13.30 0.10
C ALA A 18 -1.71 13.31 1.02
N MET A 19 -0.66 12.58 0.64
CA MET A 19 0.59 12.51 1.41
C MET A 19 1.35 13.85 1.44
N MET A 20 1.31 14.61 0.34
CA MET A 20 1.95 15.93 0.27
C MET A 20 1.17 16.98 1.07
N LYS A 21 -0.17 16.91 1.09
CA LYS A 21 -1.02 17.81 1.90
C LYS A 21 -0.92 17.51 3.40
N ASN A 22 -0.77 16.24 3.77
CA ASN A 22 -0.60 15.83 5.16
C ASN A 22 0.73 15.06 5.32
N PRO A 23 1.84 15.76 5.65
CA PRO A 23 3.13 15.12 5.92
C PRO A 23 3.14 14.16 7.12
N HIS A 24 2.07 14.10 7.91
CA HIS A 24 1.90 13.14 9.01
C HIS A 24 1.05 11.92 8.61
N LEU A 25 0.53 11.87 7.38
CA LEU A 25 -0.23 10.73 6.87
C LEU A 25 0.68 9.50 6.77
N LYS A 26 0.38 8.48 7.58
CA LYS A 26 1.07 7.18 7.55
C LYS A 26 0.32 6.23 6.62
N LEU A 27 1.06 5.58 5.71
CA LEU A 27 0.52 4.63 4.73
C LEU A 27 1.00 3.23 5.07
N PHE A 28 0.09 2.27 5.13
CA PHE A 28 0.42 0.85 5.24
C PHE A 28 -0.09 0.10 4.00
N VAL A 29 0.81 -0.61 3.33
CA VAL A 29 0.46 -1.42 2.15
C VAL A 29 0.77 -2.88 2.41
N ALA A 30 -0.27 -3.71 2.37
CA ALA A 30 -0.18 -5.15 2.54
C ALA A 30 -0.13 -5.84 1.17
N ASN A 31 0.97 -6.54 0.88
CA ASN A 31 1.20 -7.17 -0.40
C ASN A 31 1.18 -8.71 -0.27
N GLY A 32 0.50 -9.38 -1.20
CA GLY A 32 0.65 -10.82 -1.41
C GLY A 32 1.83 -11.11 -2.33
N ILE A 33 2.79 -11.93 -1.89
CA ILE A 33 3.96 -12.31 -2.71
C ILE A 33 3.55 -13.10 -3.97
N TYR A 34 2.44 -13.84 -3.90
CA TYR A 34 1.92 -14.64 -5.01
C TYR A 34 0.73 -13.97 -5.72
N ASP A 35 0.54 -12.67 -5.52
CA ASP A 35 -0.52 -11.90 -6.18
C ASP A 35 -0.15 -11.56 -7.62
N MET A 36 -0.96 -12.04 -8.57
CA MET A 36 -0.82 -11.73 -10.00
C MET A 36 -1.83 -10.70 -10.50
N ALA A 37 -2.83 -10.34 -9.68
CA ALA A 37 -3.79 -9.29 -10.01
C ALA A 37 -3.21 -7.90 -9.71
N THR A 38 -2.53 -7.78 -8.56
CA THR A 38 -1.78 -6.57 -8.17
C THR A 38 -0.39 -6.98 -7.65
N PRO A 39 0.59 -7.23 -8.54
CA PRO A 39 1.92 -7.68 -8.15
C PRO A 39 2.59 -6.69 -7.18
N PHE A 40 3.20 -7.21 -6.11
CA PHE A 40 3.86 -6.36 -5.08
C PHE A 40 4.92 -5.43 -5.69
N TYR A 41 5.59 -5.84 -6.76
CA TYR A 41 6.58 -5.02 -7.44
C TYR A 41 5.97 -3.80 -8.14
N ALA A 42 4.71 -3.91 -8.62
CA ALA A 42 3.98 -2.76 -9.17
C ALA A 42 3.63 -1.74 -8.07
N THR A 43 3.33 -2.22 -6.85
CA THR A 43 3.16 -1.37 -5.67
C THR A 43 4.45 -0.62 -5.33
N GLU A 44 5.58 -1.33 -5.24
CA GLU A 44 6.90 -0.73 -4.99
C GLU A 44 7.26 0.31 -6.05
N TYR A 45 7.09 -0.05 -7.32
CA TYR A 45 7.31 0.87 -8.44
C TYR A 45 6.47 2.12 -8.28
N THR A 46 5.18 1.98 -7.99
CA THR A 46 4.27 3.13 -7.82
C THR A 46 4.75 4.05 -6.71
N ILE A 47 5.02 3.54 -5.51
CA ILE A 47 5.46 4.36 -4.37
C ILE A 47 6.80 5.05 -4.66
N ASN A 48 7.74 4.35 -5.29
CA ASN A 48 9.05 4.92 -5.64
C ASN A 48 8.96 6.03 -6.69
N HIS A 49 7.89 6.06 -7.49
CA HIS A 49 7.67 7.05 -8.56
C HIS A 49 6.59 8.09 -8.23
N LEU A 50 6.10 8.15 -6.98
CA LEU A 50 5.13 9.18 -6.56
C LEU A 50 5.71 10.60 -6.53
N GLY A 51 7.04 10.76 -6.58
CA GLY A 51 7.68 12.09 -6.49
C GLY A 51 7.37 12.79 -5.17
N LEU A 52 7.39 12.05 -4.06
CA LEU A 52 7.22 12.58 -2.71
C LEU A 52 8.45 13.41 -2.31
N ARG A 53 8.24 14.47 -1.53
CA ARG A 53 9.34 15.25 -0.92
C ARG A 53 10.07 14.40 0.12
N ASP A 54 11.36 14.69 0.30
CA ASP A 54 12.22 14.07 1.33
C ASP A 54 11.52 13.98 2.69
N GLY A 55 11.59 12.79 3.29
CA GLY A 55 10.99 12.47 4.60
C GLY A 55 9.53 12.02 4.55
N VAL A 56 8.75 12.41 3.54
CA VAL A 56 7.33 11.96 3.42
C VAL A 56 7.26 10.47 3.04
N ASN A 57 8.25 9.99 2.31
CA ASN A 57 8.40 8.57 1.96
C ASN A 57 8.61 7.67 3.19
N GLU A 58 9.17 8.18 4.29
CA GLU A 58 9.39 7.43 5.53
C GLU A 58 8.07 7.04 6.22
N ASN A 59 6.96 7.70 5.87
CA ASN A 59 5.64 7.36 6.37
C ASN A 59 5.02 6.14 5.70
N VAL A 60 5.66 5.56 4.68
CA VAL A 60 5.16 4.37 3.98
C VAL A 60 5.75 3.10 4.60
N THR A 61 4.88 2.23 5.08
CA THR A 61 5.21 0.89 5.53
C THR A 61 4.65 -0.13 4.55
N MET A 62 5.52 -1.00 4.02
CA MET A 62 5.12 -2.13 3.19
C MET A 62 5.32 -3.44 3.94
N ALA A 63 4.33 -4.33 3.88
CA ALA A 63 4.39 -5.68 4.42
C ALA A 63 4.12 -6.71 3.33
N TYR A 64 4.74 -7.89 3.47
CA TYR A 64 4.71 -8.94 2.46
C TYR A 64 4.24 -10.25 3.08
N TYR A 65 3.22 -10.84 2.49
CA TYR A 65 2.57 -12.04 2.99
C TYR A 65 2.71 -13.16 1.96
N GLY A 66 3.06 -14.37 2.41
CA GLY A 66 3.18 -15.58 1.57
C GLY A 66 1.82 -16.11 1.10
N ALA A 67 1.03 -15.28 0.43
CA ALA A 67 -0.29 -15.57 -0.11
C ALA A 67 -0.52 -14.75 -1.39
N GLY A 68 -1.63 -15.03 -2.09
CA GLY A 68 -2.08 -14.24 -3.26
C GLY A 68 -2.82 -12.97 -2.86
N HIS A 69 -3.63 -12.45 -3.79
CA HIS A 69 -4.35 -11.18 -3.68
C HIS A 69 -5.12 -11.01 -2.36
N MET A 70 -5.92 -12.02 -2.01
CA MET A 70 -6.73 -12.00 -0.79
C MET A 70 -5.94 -12.62 0.37
N MET A 71 -4.77 -12.06 0.70
CA MET A 71 -3.81 -12.65 1.64
C MET A 71 -4.39 -13.00 3.01
N TYR A 72 -5.43 -12.29 3.45
CA TYR A 72 -6.13 -12.52 4.72
C TYR A 72 -6.99 -13.80 4.73
N THR A 73 -7.22 -14.44 3.58
CA THR A 73 -7.87 -15.76 3.51
C THR A 73 -6.91 -16.89 3.90
N HIS A 74 -5.60 -16.66 3.77
CA HIS A 74 -4.56 -17.57 4.23
C HIS A 74 -4.30 -17.36 5.73
N LYS A 75 -4.70 -18.33 6.58
CA LYS A 75 -4.65 -18.20 8.05
C LYS A 75 -3.30 -17.72 8.62
N PRO A 76 -2.14 -18.25 8.20
CA PRO A 76 -0.85 -17.71 8.63
C PRO A 76 -0.67 -16.23 8.28
N SER A 77 -0.96 -15.84 7.04
CA SER A 77 -0.87 -14.46 6.58
C SER A 77 -1.85 -13.53 7.32
N LEU A 78 -3.07 -14.00 7.61
CA LEU A 78 -4.04 -13.24 8.43
C LEU A 78 -3.50 -12.93 9.83
N ARG A 79 -2.87 -13.90 10.50
CA ARG A 79 -2.29 -13.69 11.84
C ARG A 79 -1.14 -12.69 11.80
N SER A 80 -0.29 -12.78 10.79
CA SER A 80 0.79 -11.81 10.57
C SER A 80 0.21 -10.41 10.30
N LEU A 81 -0.73 -10.29 9.36
CA LEU A 81 -1.40 -9.03 9.03
C LEU A 81 -2.07 -8.38 10.25
N ALA A 82 -2.78 -9.16 11.07
CA ALA A 82 -3.39 -8.66 12.29
C ALA A 82 -2.35 -8.15 13.30
N THR A 83 -1.18 -8.78 13.37
CA THR A 83 -0.09 -8.36 14.25
C THR A 83 0.55 -7.07 13.75
N ASP A 84 0.80 -6.98 12.44
CA ASP A 84 1.42 -5.82 11.82
C ASP A 84 0.51 -4.60 11.87
N LEU A 85 -0.79 -4.76 11.61
CA LEU A 85 -1.77 -3.67 11.75
C LEU A 85 -1.86 -3.15 13.18
N LYS A 86 -1.83 -4.03 14.19
CA LYS A 86 -1.78 -3.60 15.60
C LYS A 86 -0.53 -2.79 15.90
N LYS A 87 0.64 -3.19 15.37
CA LYS A 87 1.89 -2.43 15.53
C LYS A 87 1.81 -1.09 14.81
N PHE A 88 1.32 -1.07 13.58
CA PHE A 88 1.16 0.13 12.77
C PHE A 88 0.25 1.15 13.46
N ILE A 89 -0.95 0.74 13.90
CA ILE A 89 -1.90 1.65 14.59
C ILE A 89 -1.29 2.20 15.88
N LYS A 90 -0.61 1.37 16.68
CA LYS A 90 0.04 1.83 17.92
C LYS A 90 1.20 2.79 17.65
N GLY A 91 2.01 2.54 16.62
CA GLY A 91 3.09 3.46 16.22
C GLY A 91 2.61 4.68 15.44
N ALA A 92 1.35 4.69 15.01
CA ALA A 92 0.69 5.80 14.32
C ALA A 92 -0.02 6.76 15.28
N SER A 93 -0.31 6.31 16.51
CA SER A 93 -0.93 7.10 17.58
C SER A 93 0.04 8.08 18.22
#